data_AF-A0A2E4J4F2-F1
#
_entry.id   AF-A0A2E4J4F2-F1
#
_cell.length_a   1.000
_cell.length_b   1.000
_cell.length_c   1.000
_cell.angle_alpha   90.00
_cell.angle_beta   90.00
_cell.angle_gamma   90.00
#
_symmetry.space_group_name_H-M   'P 1'
#
loop_
_entity.id
_entity.type
_entity.pdbx_description
1 polymer ?
#
loop_
_entity_poly.entity_id
_entity_poly.type
_entity_poly.pdbx_seq_one_letter_code
_entity_poly.pdbx_strand_id
1 'polypeptide(L)'
;MSDTPLSTLDSRQQRLLANAQRALEKGNAEYVVTACGEILNDHPGCLPVRQLQRVAQLRGSVKGGWMGKAVSGLTNLPFSLGGKSGGPEKSLARAEKILSEDPRSLAGLKLLAEASSEFEWPETVAFALEAIREIEPKNRDNFLALGEAWLAADKPDQSLKVADALLRLNPVDGEAQSLMRKASIARTTDQGYWGEGGDYRDKLKDESESIALEKQSAPAETHSPNAKTESPSIGEAEPKADPLETAQNFVASYPGDLDGRYRLAQLLFKSEQTEEAIAEYQQTQKNPKLRVSSLLGMARCFRKRGLIDLAVAQLSTAKSELSGMDDLKKEVIYELGCCNESLEKQEEAITEFKAIYTEDIGFRDVAKKINQHYAS
;
A
#
# COMPACT_ATOMS: atom_id res chain seq x y z
N MET A 1 -20.16 3.75 -3.44
CA MET A 1 -19.95 5.03 -4.17
C MET A 1 -18.68 5.64 -3.61
N SER A 2 -17.67 5.96 -4.41
CA SER A 2 -16.40 6.52 -3.90
C SER A 2 -16.60 7.85 -3.15
N ASP A 3 -15.64 8.21 -2.29
CA ASP A 3 -15.65 9.48 -1.55
C ASP A 3 -15.97 10.67 -2.48
N THR A 4 -16.77 11.61 -1.98
CA THR A 4 -17.30 12.72 -2.77
C THR A 4 -16.25 13.84 -2.88
N PRO A 5 -15.69 14.12 -4.07
CA PRO A 5 -14.65 15.13 -4.22
C PRO A 5 -15.21 16.54 -4.05
N LEU A 6 -14.36 17.50 -3.67
CA LEU A 6 -14.76 18.91 -3.52
C LEU A 6 -15.38 19.54 -4.77
N SER A 7 -15.08 18.98 -5.95
CA SER A 7 -15.62 19.42 -7.23
C SER A 7 -17.12 19.21 -7.38
N THR A 8 -17.75 18.36 -6.56
CA THR A 8 -19.21 18.16 -6.61
C THR A 8 -19.99 19.24 -5.88
N LEU A 9 -19.32 20.07 -5.07
CA LEU A 9 -19.97 21.14 -4.32
C LEU A 9 -20.41 22.26 -5.27
N ASP A 10 -21.64 22.75 -5.10
CA ASP A 10 -22.14 23.87 -5.88
C ASP A 10 -21.45 25.21 -5.50
N SER A 11 -21.70 26.26 -6.29
CA SER A 11 -21.10 27.58 -6.05
C SER A 11 -21.46 28.18 -4.68
N ARG A 12 -22.60 27.83 -4.09
CA ARG A 12 -23.04 28.31 -2.78
C ARG A 12 -22.30 27.57 -1.67
N GLN A 13 -22.22 26.24 -1.75
CA GLN A 13 -21.52 25.37 -0.82
C GLN A 13 -20.01 25.64 -0.84
N GLN A 14 -19.40 25.90 -2.01
CA GLN A 14 -18.00 26.32 -2.10
C GLN A 14 -17.74 27.65 -1.37
N ARG A 15 -18.63 28.64 -1.52
CA ARG A 15 -18.54 29.90 -0.77
C ARG A 15 -18.73 29.69 0.73
N LEU A 16 -19.67 28.83 1.13
CA LEU A 16 -19.91 28.47 2.52
C LEU A 16 -18.66 27.81 3.14
N LEU A 17 -18.04 26.88 2.43
CA LEU A 17 -16.79 26.23 2.83
C LEU A 17 -15.64 27.23 2.97
N ALA A 18 -15.47 28.14 2.01
CA ALA A 18 -14.44 29.18 2.07
C ALA A 18 -14.68 30.18 3.23
N ASN A 19 -15.94 30.44 3.57
CA ASN A 19 -16.29 31.23 4.76
C ASN A 19 -15.97 30.45 6.04
N ALA A 20 -16.26 29.15 6.09
CA ALA A 20 -15.94 28.28 7.21
C ALA A 20 -14.42 28.20 7.45
N GLN A 21 -13.60 28.02 6.41
CA GLN A 21 -12.15 28.05 6.52
C GLN A 21 -11.64 29.36 7.14
N ARG A 22 -12.13 30.52 6.64
CA ARG A 22 -11.80 31.84 7.22
C ARG A 22 -12.30 32.01 8.65
N ALA A 23 -13.45 31.43 9.01
CA ALA A 23 -13.97 31.47 10.36
C ALA A 23 -13.13 30.61 11.32
N LEU A 24 -12.59 29.48 10.86
CA LEU A 24 -11.70 28.63 11.63
C LEU A 24 -10.39 29.36 11.97
N GLU A 25 -9.81 30.11 11.03
CA GLU A 25 -8.64 30.97 11.26
C GLU A 25 -8.91 32.04 12.32
N LYS A 26 -10.15 32.55 12.37
CA LYS A 26 -10.61 33.53 13.37
C LYS A 26 -11.00 32.89 14.71
N GLY A 27 -10.85 31.58 14.87
CA GLY A 27 -11.21 30.85 16.09
C GLY A 27 -12.71 30.65 16.30
N ASN A 28 -13.55 30.96 15.31
CA ASN A 28 -15.00 30.72 15.40
C ASN A 28 -15.33 29.27 15.02
N ALA A 29 -15.03 28.34 15.93
CA ALA A 29 -15.28 26.91 15.73
C ALA A 29 -16.77 26.56 15.57
N GLU A 30 -17.66 27.29 16.26
CA GLU A 30 -19.10 27.03 16.23
C GLU A 30 -19.69 27.22 14.84
N TYR A 31 -19.38 28.35 14.19
CA TYR A 31 -19.81 28.61 12.82
C TYR A 31 -19.28 27.54 11.85
N VAL A 32 -18.04 27.08 12.05
CA VAL A 32 -17.44 26.04 11.20
C VAL A 32 -18.20 24.73 11.31
N VAL A 33 -18.54 24.31 12.54
CA VAL A 33 -19.30 23.06 12.76
C VAL A 33 -20.67 23.12 12.07
N THR A 34 -21.38 24.25 12.22
CA THR A 34 -22.70 24.45 11.59
C THR A 34 -22.59 24.46 10.06
N ALA A 35 -21.68 25.26 9.50
CA ALA A 35 -21.48 25.38 8.06
C ALA A 35 -21.05 24.05 7.40
N CYS A 36 -20.15 23.30 8.05
CA CYS A 36 -19.77 21.97 7.57
C CYS A 36 -20.93 20.97 7.66
N GLY A 37 -21.75 21.03 8.73
CA GLY A 37 -22.92 20.18 8.90
C GLY A 37 -23.95 20.38 7.78
N GLU A 38 -24.19 21.62 7.37
CA GLU A 38 -25.07 21.92 6.22
C GLU A 38 -24.57 21.24 4.94
N ILE A 39 -23.26 21.32 4.66
CA ILE A 39 -22.67 20.70 3.45
C ILE A 39 -22.70 19.17 3.54
N LEU A 40 -22.43 18.58 4.71
CA LEU A 40 -22.41 17.13 4.90
C LEU A 40 -23.80 16.49 4.88
N ASN A 41 -24.88 17.26 5.12
CA ASN A 41 -26.24 16.76 4.91
C ASN A 41 -26.51 16.45 3.43
N ASP A 42 -25.98 17.28 2.52
CA ASP A 42 -26.13 17.10 1.07
C ASP A 42 -25.06 16.15 0.51
N HIS A 43 -23.83 16.22 1.05
CA HIS A 43 -22.66 15.47 0.58
C HIS A 43 -21.97 14.73 1.73
N PRO A 44 -22.58 13.66 2.28
CA PRO A 44 -22.05 12.96 3.45
C PRO A 44 -20.72 12.24 3.19
N GLY A 45 -20.39 11.93 1.93
CA GLY A 45 -19.09 11.35 1.55
C GLY A 45 -17.96 12.36 1.37
N CYS A 46 -18.18 13.66 1.66
CA CYS A 46 -17.16 14.68 1.40
C CYS A 46 -16.14 14.76 2.54
N LEU A 47 -15.08 13.95 2.44
CA LEU A 47 -14.03 13.88 3.46
C LEU A 47 -13.39 15.24 3.81
N PRO A 48 -13.03 16.14 2.86
CA PRO A 48 -12.39 17.40 3.23
C PRO A 48 -13.27 18.30 4.11
N VAL A 49 -14.59 18.27 3.91
CA VAL A 49 -15.54 19.00 4.75
C VAL A 49 -15.61 18.37 6.14
N ARG A 50 -15.63 17.03 6.22
CA ARG A 50 -15.60 16.29 7.49
C ARG A 50 -14.30 16.53 8.27
N GLN A 51 -13.15 16.59 7.60
CA GLN A 51 -11.87 16.96 8.22
C GLN A 51 -11.93 18.36 8.83
N LEU A 52 -12.47 19.35 8.10
CA LEU A 52 -12.64 20.71 8.60
C LEU A 52 -13.56 20.75 9.83
N GLN A 53 -14.68 20.03 9.78
CA GLN A 53 -15.61 19.92 10.90
C GLN A 53 -14.92 19.31 12.14
N ARG A 54 -14.14 18.24 11.96
CA ARG A 54 -13.40 17.59 13.05
C ARG A 54 -12.39 18.51 13.69
N VAL A 55 -11.64 19.28 12.89
CA VAL A 55 -10.69 20.26 13.41
C VAL A 55 -11.41 21.32 14.25
N ALA A 56 -12.57 21.80 13.80
CA ALA A 56 -13.38 22.74 14.56
C ALA A 56 -13.90 22.14 15.87
N GLN A 57 -14.42 20.91 15.84
CA GLN A 57 -14.88 20.18 17.03
C GLN A 57 -13.76 19.97 18.06
N LEU A 58 -12.53 19.70 17.61
CA LEU A 58 -11.37 19.54 18.51
C LEU A 58 -10.84 20.87 19.07
N ARG A 59 -10.88 21.96 18.29
CA ARG A 59 -10.44 23.30 18.72
C ARG A 59 -11.46 23.98 19.64
N GLY A 60 -12.74 23.76 19.38
CA GLY A 60 -13.82 24.14 20.27
C GLY A 60 -13.80 23.22 21.49
N SER A 61 -12.95 23.54 22.47
CA SER A 61 -12.93 22.84 23.75
C SER A 61 -14.36 22.71 24.26
N VAL A 62 -14.87 21.48 24.34
CA VAL A 62 -16.19 21.15 24.88
C VAL A 62 -16.18 21.45 26.38
N LYS A 63 -16.16 22.73 26.73
CA LYS A 63 -16.54 23.21 28.05
C LYS A 63 -18.04 23.35 28.04
N GLY A 64 -18.70 22.29 28.50
CA GLY A 64 -20.02 22.31 29.12
C GLY A 64 -21.10 23.14 28.44
N GLY A 65 -22.03 22.45 27.80
CA GLY A 65 -23.42 22.87 27.76
C GLY A 65 -23.76 23.95 26.74
N TRP A 66 -24.27 23.52 25.57
CA TRP A 66 -25.39 24.18 24.89
C TRP A 66 -26.08 23.30 23.82
N MET A 67 -25.49 22.18 23.42
CA MET A 67 -26.12 21.16 22.52
C MET A 67 -27.31 20.39 23.13
N GLY A 68 -27.74 20.76 24.34
CA GLY A 68 -28.95 20.22 24.99
C GLY A 68 -30.21 21.07 24.79
N LYS A 69 -30.17 22.23 24.11
CA LYS A 69 -31.34 23.13 24.06
C LYS A 69 -31.70 23.81 22.73
N ALA A 70 -30.98 23.57 21.63
CA ALA A 70 -31.28 24.25 20.36
C ALA A 70 -31.47 23.32 19.14
N VAL A 71 -31.84 22.05 19.35
CA VAL A 71 -32.38 21.15 18.31
C VAL A 71 -33.68 20.48 18.80
N SER A 72 -34.47 21.22 19.59
CA SER A 72 -35.79 20.78 20.10
C SER A 72 -36.96 21.46 19.40
N GLY A 73 -36.74 22.08 18.24
CA GLY A 73 -37.80 22.67 17.42
C GLY A 73 -37.84 21.99 16.05
N LEU A 74 -38.85 21.12 15.85
CA LEU A 74 -39.17 20.38 14.61
C LEU A 74 -38.21 19.20 14.32
N THR A 75 -38.37 18.03 14.94
CA THR A 75 -39.27 16.98 14.44
C THR A 75 -39.44 15.86 15.47
N ASN A 76 -40.37 16.02 16.41
CA ASN A 76 -40.95 14.91 17.16
C ASN A 76 -42.11 14.34 16.33
N LEU A 77 -41.82 13.36 15.47
CA LEU A 77 -42.81 12.42 14.94
C LEU A 77 -42.50 11.05 15.57
N PRO A 78 -43.50 10.37 16.18
CA PRO A 78 -43.24 9.15 16.93
C PRO A 78 -43.05 8.00 15.94
N PHE A 79 -41.87 7.39 15.92
CA PHE A 79 -41.69 6.13 15.20
C PHE A 79 -41.05 5.09 16.12
N SER A 80 -41.85 4.59 17.06
CA SER A 80 -41.69 3.23 17.55
C SER A 80 -42.39 2.28 16.57
N LEU A 81 -41.64 1.61 15.70
CA LEU A 81 -42.01 0.29 15.17
C LEU A 81 -40.75 -0.42 14.67
N GLY A 82 -40.62 -1.69 15.04
CA GLY A 82 -39.38 -2.46 15.02
C GLY A 82 -38.73 -2.69 13.66
N GLY A 83 -37.43 -2.99 13.71
CA GLY A 83 -36.63 -3.44 12.58
C GLY A 83 -35.16 -3.47 12.99
N LYS A 84 -34.52 -4.63 12.83
CA LYS A 84 -33.08 -4.86 12.98
C LYS A 84 -32.29 -3.76 12.26
N SER A 85 -31.15 -3.36 12.84
CA SER A 85 -30.07 -2.59 12.19
C SER A 85 -30.58 -1.47 11.27
N GLY A 86 -30.84 -0.29 11.85
CA GLY A 86 -31.10 0.90 11.04
C GLY A 86 -29.92 1.12 10.10
N GLY A 87 -30.18 1.14 8.79
CA GLY A 87 -29.15 1.13 7.74
C GLY A 87 -28.09 2.24 7.84
N PRO A 88 -27.13 2.26 6.91
CA PRO A 88 -25.87 2.98 7.06
C PRO A 88 -26.03 4.48 7.31
N GLU A 89 -27.09 5.10 6.78
CA GLU A 89 -27.45 6.51 7.02
C GLU A 89 -27.76 6.81 8.50
N LYS A 90 -28.50 5.92 9.17
CA LYS A 90 -28.84 6.06 10.60
C LYS A 90 -27.62 5.85 11.48
N SER A 91 -26.75 4.91 11.10
CA SER A 91 -25.47 4.69 11.78
C SER A 91 -24.55 5.90 11.64
N LEU A 92 -24.47 6.49 10.44
CA LEU A 92 -23.71 7.72 10.20
C LEU A 92 -24.23 8.90 11.02
N ALA A 93 -25.55 9.14 11.01
CA ALA A 93 -26.15 10.23 11.79
C ALA A 93 -25.94 10.06 13.31
N ARG A 94 -25.98 8.83 13.81
CA ARG A 94 -25.66 8.52 15.21
C ARG A 94 -24.18 8.76 15.51
N ALA A 95 -23.28 8.36 14.61
CA ALA A 95 -21.85 8.59 14.76
C ALA A 95 -21.56 10.10 14.86
N GLU A 96 -22.11 10.91 13.95
CA GLU A 96 -21.91 12.36 13.95
C GLU A 96 -22.49 13.01 15.23
N LYS A 97 -23.64 12.53 15.73
CA LYS A 97 -24.18 12.99 17.01
C LYS A 97 -23.23 12.70 18.17
N ILE A 98 -22.76 11.46 18.31
CA ILE A 98 -21.81 11.08 19.38
C ILE A 98 -20.55 11.94 19.29
N LEU A 99 -20.02 12.11 18.08
CA LEU A 99 -18.79 12.85 17.82
C LEU A 99 -18.93 14.37 17.98
N SER A 100 -20.15 14.89 17.92
CA SER A 100 -20.45 16.29 18.23
C SER A 100 -20.44 16.58 19.74
N GLU A 101 -20.73 15.56 20.56
CA GLU A 101 -20.68 15.64 22.03
C GLU A 101 -19.26 15.35 22.55
N ASP A 102 -18.63 14.30 22.02
CA ASP A 102 -17.25 13.93 22.30
C ASP A 102 -16.49 13.59 21.01
N PRO A 103 -15.65 14.53 20.51
CA PRO A 103 -14.90 14.34 19.27
C PRO A 103 -13.86 13.22 19.29
N ARG A 104 -13.51 12.71 20.48
CA ARG A 104 -12.56 11.59 20.69
C ARG A 104 -13.26 10.32 21.17
N SER A 105 -14.58 10.24 21.06
CA SER A 105 -15.32 9.03 21.44
C SER A 105 -14.98 7.87 20.52
N LEU A 106 -14.36 6.82 21.08
CA LEU A 106 -14.05 5.58 20.35
C LEU A 106 -15.31 4.93 19.75
N ALA A 107 -16.43 4.96 20.47
CA ALA A 107 -17.71 4.43 19.98
C ALA A 107 -18.21 5.23 18.77
N GLY A 108 -18.10 6.56 18.81
CA GLY A 108 -18.47 7.42 17.69
C GLY A 108 -17.59 7.18 16.46
N LEU A 109 -16.28 7.06 16.65
CA LEU A 109 -15.33 6.84 15.56
C LEU A 109 -15.48 5.46 14.92
N LYS A 110 -15.69 4.40 15.73
CA LYS A 110 -15.94 3.04 15.20
C LYS A 110 -17.21 2.98 14.39
N LEU A 111 -18.29 3.62 14.88
CA LEU A 111 -19.55 3.69 14.16
C LEU A 111 -19.44 4.51 12.86
N LEU A 112 -18.63 5.57 12.85
CA LEU A 112 -18.32 6.33 11.64
C LEU A 112 -17.58 5.46 10.60
N ALA A 113 -16.57 4.71 11.03
CA ALA A 113 -15.81 3.81 10.16
C ALA A 113 -16.71 2.70 9.57
N GLU A 114 -17.53 2.06 10.41
CA GLU A 114 -18.47 1.01 9.98
C GLU A 114 -19.49 1.53 8.96
N ALA A 115 -20.17 2.64 9.28
CA ALA A 115 -21.15 3.24 8.38
C ALA A 115 -20.51 3.67 7.04
N SER A 116 -19.31 4.24 7.08
CA SER A 116 -18.59 4.67 5.87
C SER A 116 -18.10 3.48 5.04
N SER A 117 -17.80 2.35 5.68
CA SER A 117 -17.45 1.11 4.98
C SER A 117 -18.64 0.54 4.21
N GLU A 118 -19.85 0.62 4.75
CA GLU A 118 -21.09 0.21 4.06
C GLU A 118 -21.38 1.08 2.83
N PHE A 119 -20.97 2.36 2.85
CA PHE A 119 -21.10 3.27 1.70
C PHE A 119 -19.96 3.18 0.68
N GLU A 120 -18.91 2.42 0.98
CA GLU A 120 -17.67 2.33 0.21
C GLU A 120 -16.93 3.69 0.13
N TRP A 121 -16.81 4.39 1.26
CA TRP A 121 -16.02 5.62 1.41
C TRP A 121 -14.67 5.33 2.10
N PRO A 122 -13.72 4.68 1.41
CA PRO A 122 -12.50 4.18 2.04
C PRO A 122 -11.62 5.29 2.63
N GLU A 123 -11.65 6.51 2.09
CA GLU A 123 -10.90 7.62 2.69
C GLU A 123 -11.53 8.07 4.01
N THR A 124 -12.87 8.13 4.08
CA THR A 124 -13.57 8.42 5.33
C THR A 124 -13.38 7.32 6.37
N VAL A 125 -13.34 6.05 5.96
CA VAL A 125 -12.99 4.92 6.84
C VAL A 125 -11.58 5.11 7.41
N ALA A 126 -10.60 5.37 6.55
CA ALA A 126 -9.22 5.58 6.96
C ALA A 126 -9.07 6.78 7.90
N PHE A 127 -9.78 7.88 7.64
CA PHE A 127 -9.83 9.04 8.52
C PHE A 127 -10.35 8.72 9.93
N ALA A 128 -11.43 7.94 10.03
CA ALA A 128 -11.98 7.54 11.34
C ALA A 128 -11.02 6.60 12.08
N LEU A 129 -10.40 5.64 11.38
CA LEU A 129 -9.43 4.71 11.94
C LEU A 129 -8.12 5.40 12.37
N GLU A 130 -7.71 6.45 11.67
CA GLU A 130 -6.54 7.26 12.06
C GLU A 130 -6.81 8.00 13.39
N ALA A 131 -8.00 8.55 13.57
CA ALA A 131 -8.40 9.14 14.85
C ALA A 131 -8.45 8.09 15.97
N ILE A 132 -8.92 6.86 15.69
CA ILE A 132 -8.89 5.75 16.65
C ILE A 132 -7.45 5.39 17.02
N ARG A 133 -6.53 5.33 16.04
CA ARG A 133 -5.10 5.08 16.26
C ARG A 133 -4.47 6.12 17.18
N GLU A 134 -4.82 7.40 17.04
CA GLU A 134 -4.31 8.45 17.94
C GLU A 134 -4.74 8.23 19.41
N ILE A 135 -5.92 7.64 19.63
CA ILE A 135 -6.44 7.34 20.97
C ILE A 135 -5.85 6.01 21.49
N GLU A 136 -5.72 5.00 20.64
CA GLU A 136 -5.20 3.67 20.95
C GLU A 136 -3.90 3.37 20.15
N PRO A 137 -2.77 4.05 20.45
CA PRO A 137 -1.55 4.03 19.61
C PRO A 137 -0.77 2.72 19.63
N LYS A 138 -1.18 1.74 20.44
CA LYS A 138 -0.55 0.42 20.54
C LYS A 138 -1.48 -0.71 20.11
N ASN A 139 -2.70 -0.40 19.70
CA ASN A 139 -3.66 -1.43 19.30
C ASN A 139 -3.36 -1.88 17.88
N ARG A 140 -2.73 -3.06 17.78
CA ARG A 140 -2.34 -3.73 16.54
C ARG A 140 -3.48 -3.79 15.51
N ASP A 141 -4.67 -4.19 15.92
CA ASP A 141 -5.79 -4.44 14.99
C ASP A 141 -6.28 -3.14 14.35
N ASN A 142 -6.21 -2.02 15.09
CA ASN A 142 -6.52 -0.70 14.53
C ASN A 142 -5.50 -0.27 13.47
N PHE A 143 -4.21 -0.61 13.65
CA PHE A 143 -3.19 -0.34 12.62
C PHE A 143 -3.44 -1.15 11.35
N LEU A 144 -3.78 -2.44 11.49
CA LEU A 144 -4.09 -3.27 10.34
C LEU A 144 -5.32 -2.78 9.60
N ALA A 145 -6.42 -2.51 10.32
CA ALA A 145 -7.63 -1.96 9.73
C ALA A 145 -7.36 -0.62 9.02
N LEU A 146 -6.56 0.27 9.63
CA LEU A 146 -6.16 1.54 9.02
C LEU A 146 -5.35 1.33 7.73
N GLY A 147 -4.40 0.40 7.76
CA GLY A 147 -3.57 0.08 6.60
C GLY A 147 -4.38 -0.51 5.44
N GLU A 148 -5.35 -1.38 5.73
CA GLU A 148 -6.25 -1.95 4.71
C GLU A 148 -7.22 -0.88 4.18
N ALA A 149 -7.73 0.02 5.01
CA ALA A 149 -8.54 1.14 4.57
C ALA A 149 -7.78 2.07 3.61
N TRP A 150 -6.50 2.34 3.85
CA TRP A 150 -5.67 3.10 2.92
C TRP A 150 -5.42 2.40 1.58
N LEU A 151 -5.38 1.06 1.57
CA LEU A 151 -5.30 0.31 0.31
C LEU A 151 -6.61 0.35 -0.46
N ALA A 152 -7.75 0.22 0.24
CA ALA A 152 -9.06 0.38 -0.37
C ALA A 152 -9.29 1.80 -0.92
N ALA A 153 -8.59 2.80 -0.38
CA ALA A 153 -8.60 4.18 -0.84
C ALA A 153 -7.63 4.46 -2.01
N ASP A 154 -6.97 3.42 -2.55
CA ASP A 154 -5.92 3.55 -3.57
C ASP A 154 -4.77 4.51 -3.14
N LYS A 155 -4.45 4.53 -1.83
CA LYS A 155 -3.36 5.35 -1.26
C LYS A 155 -2.27 4.47 -0.64
N PRO A 156 -1.50 3.74 -1.47
CA PRO A 156 -0.53 2.76 -0.99
C PRO A 156 0.61 3.37 -0.17
N ASP A 157 1.02 4.61 -0.43
CA ASP A 157 2.05 5.31 0.35
C ASP A 157 1.63 5.55 1.81
N GLN A 158 0.35 5.81 2.06
CA GLN A 158 -0.17 5.96 3.42
C GLN A 158 -0.24 4.60 4.12
N SER A 159 -0.66 3.55 3.41
CA SER A 159 -0.64 2.17 3.93
C SER A 159 0.77 1.72 4.32
N LEU A 160 1.79 2.02 3.50
CA LEU A 160 3.20 1.71 3.80
C LEU A 160 3.68 2.35 5.10
N LYS A 161 3.31 3.62 5.36
CA LYS A 161 3.66 4.31 6.61
C LYS A 161 3.03 3.63 7.83
N VAL A 162 1.79 3.17 7.70
CA VAL A 162 1.07 2.46 8.77
C VAL A 162 1.69 1.09 9.02
N ALA A 163 2.02 0.34 7.96
CA ALA A 163 2.69 -0.95 8.06
C ALA A 163 4.09 -0.81 8.68
N ASP A 164 4.87 0.22 8.31
CA ASP A 164 6.19 0.50 8.91
C ASP A 164 6.04 0.80 10.41
N ALA A 165 5.08 1.64 10.79
CA ALA A 165 4.82 1.95 12.19
C ALA A 165 4.40 0.71 12.99
N LEU A 166 3.61 -0.19 12.40
CA LEU A 166 3.21 -1.45 13.03
C LEU A 166 4.40 -2.40 13.20
N LEU A 167 5.27 -2.52 12.19
CA LEU A 167 6.49 -3.34 12.26
C LEU A 167 7.52 -2.78 13.26
N ARG A 168 7.54 -1.48 13.52
CA ARG A 168 8.35 -0.91 14.62
C ARG A 168 7.84 -1.32 16.00
N LEU A 169 6.54 -1.54 16.14
CA LEU A 169 5.94 -2.05 17.39
C LEU A 169 6.18 -3.55 17.54
N ASN A 170 6.03 -4.29 16.46
CA ASN A 170 6.25 -5.73 16.41
C ASN A 170 6.88 -6.15 15.06
N PRO A 171 8.22 -6.28 15.00
CA PRO A 171 8.92 -6.61 13.75
C PRO A 171 8.54 -7.97 13.15
N VAL A 172 8.09 -8.91 13.99
CA VAL A 172 7.73 -10.27 13.60
C VAL A 172 6.25 -10.46 13.29
N ASP A 173 5.47 -9.37 13.23
CA ASP A 173 4.03 -9.43 12.92
C ASP A 173 3.78 -9.82 11.46
N GLY A 174 3.34 -11.06 11.25
CA GLY A 174 3.10 -11.59 9.91
C GLY A 174 2.04 -10.85 9.10
N GLU A 175 1.00 -10.30 9.74
CA GLU A 175 -0.04 -9.52 9.05
C GLU A 175 0.47 -8.12 8.72
N ALA A 176 1.28 -7.51 9.58
CA ALA A 176 1.95 -6.24 9.27
C ALA A 176 2.93 -6.38 8.08
N GLN A 177 3.71 -7.47 8.05
CA GLN A 177 4.57 -7.80 6.91
C GLN A 177 3.74 -8.07 5.64
N SER A 178 2.58 -8.72 5.77
CA SER A 178 1.65 -8.94 4.65
C SER A 178 1.08 -7.64 4.11
N LEU A 179 0.62 -6.76 4.99
CA LEU A 179 0.13 -5.43 4.67
C LEU A 179 1.21 -4.60 3.96
N MET A 180 2.45 -4.60 4.47
CA MET A 180 3.60 -3.95 3.83
C MET A 180 3.81 -4.44 2.39
N ARG A 181 3.71 -5.76 2.16
CA ARG A 181 3.82 -6.34 0.82
C ARG A 181 2.65 -5.92 -0.08
N LYS A 182 1.41 -6.05 0.39
CA LYS A 182 0.21 -5.61 -0.37
C LYS A 182 0.35 -4.15 -0.80
N ALA A 183 0.75 -3.28 0.13
CA ALA A 183 0.93 -1.86 -0.12
C ALA A 183 2.08 -1.55 -1.09
N SER A 184 3.19 -2.27 -0.99
CA SER A 184 4.31 -2.13 -1.93
C SER A 184 3.89 -2.52 -3.35
N ILE A 185 3.14 -3.62 -3.51
CA ILE A 185 2.63 -4.07 -4.81
C ILE A 185 1.66 -3.04 -5.38
N ALA A 186 0.69 -2.58 -4.57
CA ALA A 186 -0.28 -1.57 -4.99
C ALA A 186 0.41 -0.29 -5.45
N ARG A 187 1.45 0.17 -4.74
CA ARG A 187 2.28 1.32 -5.14
C ARG A 187 2.91 1.15 -6.52
N THR A 188 3.51 -0.02 -6.79
CA THR A 188 4.14 -0.30 -8.09
C THR A 188 3.13 -0.50 -9.22
N THR A 189 1.93 -0.99 -8.89
CA THR A 189 0.85 -1.24 -9.86
C THR A 189 0.19 0.06 -10.31
N ASP A 190 -0.01 1.00 -9.39
CA ASP A 190 -0.60 2.32 -9.67
C ASP A 190 0.37 3.24 -10.44
N GLN A 191 1.67 3.15 -10.16
CA GLN A 191 2.67 4.01 -10.80
C GLN A 191 3.13 3.55 -12.20
N GLY A 192 2.63 2.43 -12.74
CA GLY A 192 3.18 1.83 -13.98
C GLY A 192 4.69 1.52 -13.89
N TYR A 193 5.24 1.53 -12.67
CA TYR A 193 6.66 1.60 -12.36
C TYR A 193 7.17 0.22 -11.97
N TRP A 194 7.49 -0.59 -12.98
CA TRP A 194 8.33 -1.80 -12.83
C TRP A 194 9.75 -1.50 -13.30
N GLY A 195 10.40 -0.49 -12.73
CA GLY A 195 11.78 -0.20 -13.08
C GLY A 195 12.37 0.98 -12.33
N GLU A 196 12.87 0.77 -11.11
CA GLU A 196 14.23 1.17 -10.71
C GLU A 196 14.50 0.80 -9.25
N GLY A 197 15.75 0.43 -9.00
CA GLY A 197 16.21 -0.23 -7.79
C GLY A 197 16.18 0.67 -6.56
N GLY A 198 15.50 0.17 -5.53
CA GLY A 198 15.65 0.53 -4.13
C GLY A 198 15.22 -0.68 -3.33
N ASP A 199 16.21 -1.39 -2.82
CA ASP A 199 16.16 -2.81 -2.48
C ASP A 199 15.16 -3.17 -1.35
N TYR A 200 14.22 -4.08 -1.64
CA TYR A 200 13.41 -4.77 -0.63
C TYR A 200 14.29 -5.73 0.19
N ARG A 201 15.46 -6.14 -0.31
CA ARG A 201 16.38 -7.07 0.37
C ARG A 201 17.36 -6.41 1.32
N ASP A 202 17.75 -5.15 1.10
CA ASP A 202 18.62 -4.42 2.03
C ASP A 202 17.96 -4.24 3.40
N LYS A 203 16.63 -4.08 3.48
CA LYS A 203 15.89 -4.03 4.75
C LYS A 203 15.60 -5.39 5.39
N LEU A 204 15.70 -6.47 4.62
CA LEU A 204 15.51 -7.86 5.08
C LEU A 204 16.82 -8.48 5.61
N LYS A 205 17.98 -7.90 5.27
CA LYS A 205 19.28 -8.33 5.80
C LYS A 205 19.47 -8.02 7.29
N ASP A 206 18.93 -6.90 7.77
CA ASP A 206 18.93 -6.55 9.20
C ASP A 206 18.08 -7.52 10.04
N GLU A 207 17.09 -8.18 9.43
CA GLU A 207 16.24 -9.18 10.09
C GLU A 207 17.05 -10.43 10.47
N SER A 208 18.04 -10.83 9.66
CA SER A 208 18.89 -12.00 9.93
C SER A 208 19.89 -11.81 11.08
N GLU A 209 20.37 -10.58 11.30
CA GLU A 209 21.25 -10.25 12.43
C GLU A 209 20.47 -10.08 13.75
N SER A 210 19.23 -9.55 13.69
CA SER A 210 18.38 -9.41 14.88
C SER A 210 17.95 -10.76 15.49
N ILE A 211 17.64 -11.75 14.64
CA ILE A 211 17.28 -13.12 15.06
C ILE A 211 18.50 -13.85 15.67
N ALA A 212 19.71 -13.53 15.21
CA ALA A 212 20.95 -14.11 15.76
C ALA A 212 21.31 -13.53 17.14
N LEU A 213 21.01 -12.25 17.38
CA LEU A 213 21.24 -11.56 18.65
C LEU A 213 20.22 -11.93 19.73
N GLU A 214 18.96 -12.23 19.36
CA GLU A 214 17.95 -12.77 20.29
C GLU A 214 18.35 -14.13 20.86
N LYS A 215 19.00 -14.99 20.07
CA LYS A 215 19.49 -16.30 20.52
C LYS A 215 20.65 -16.23 21.52
N GLN A 216 21.36 -15.10 21.59
CA GLN A 216 22.48 -14.92 22.52
C GLN A 216 22.08 -14.22 23.83
N SER A 217 20.90 -13.62 23.91
CA SER A 217 20.56 -12.65 24.97
C SER A 217 19.51 -13.12 25.98
N ALA A 218 18.94 -14.31 25.84
CA ALA A 218 17.89 -14.79 26.75
C ALA A 218 18.48 -15.27 28.12
N PRO A 219 18.10 -14.68 29.26
CA PRO A 219 18.53 -15.15 30.58
C PRO A 219 17.77 -16.41 31.04
N ALA A 220 18.47 -17.23 31.82
CA ALA A 220 18.00 -18.51 32.36
C ALA A 220 16.88 -18.39 33.41
N GLU A 221 16.00 -19.39 33.34
CA GLU A 221 14.93 -19.90 34.22
C GLU A 221 14.71 -19.33 35.64
N THR A 222 13.45 -19.32 36.09
CA THR A 222 13.02 -20.06 37.31
C THR A 222 11.53 -20.50 37.26
N HIS A 223 11.31 -21.78 37.61
CA HIS A 223 10.11 -22.54 38.03
C HIS A 223 9.01 -21.78 38.81
N SER A 224 7.73 -22.15 38.95
CA SER A 224 6.75 -23.20 38.52
C SER A 224 5.44 -22.93 39.36
N PRO A 225 4.37 -23.76 39.44
CA PRO A 225 3.47 -24.36 38.45
C PRO A 225 1.96 -24.02 38.73
N ASN A 226 1.08 -24.45 37.81
CA ASN A 226 -0.19 -25.17 38.06
C ASN A 226 -1.42 -24.61 37.30
N ALA A 227 -1.79 -25.27 36.20
CA ALA A 227 -3.17 -25.71 35.93
C ALA A 227 -3.17 -26.56 34.64
N LYS A 228 -3.51 -27.84 34.81
CA LYS A 228 -3.62 -28.85 33.77
C LYS A 228 -4.90 -28.63 32.96
N THR A 229 -4.77 -28.54 31.65
CA THR A 229 -5.75 -29.06 30.69
C THR A 229 -5.01 -29.43 29.41
N GLU A 230 -4.71 -30.71 29.34
CA GLU A 230 -4.47 -31.57 28.16
C GLU A 230 -4.14 -30.87 26.84
N SER A 231 -2.82 -30.81 26.59
CA SER A 231 -2.22 -30.77 25.27
C SER A 231 -2.57 -32.04 24.47
N PRO A 232 -2.72 -31.95 23.14
CA PRO A 232 -1.97 -32.80 22.25
C PRO A 232 -0.60 -32.13 22.04
N SER A 233 0.41 -32.60 22.76
CA SER A 233 1.80 -32.36 22.39
C SER A 233 2.20 -33.40 21.36
N ILE A 234 2.58 -32.92 20.18
CA ILE A 234 3.57 -33.37 19.17
C ILE A 234 3.18 -32.49 17.98
N GLY A 235 4.00 -31.63 17.41
CA GLY A 235 5.44 -31.48 17.43
C GLY A 235 5.78 -30.65 16.18
N GLU A 236 6.94 -30.00 16.20
CA GLU A 236 7.52 -29.30 15.07
C GLU A 236 6.87 -27.95 14.77
N ALA A 237 7.64 -26.89 15.00
CA ALA A 237 7.48 -25.69 14.19
C ALA A 237 7.51 -26.17 12.73
N GLU A 238 6.43 -25.99 11.98
CA GLU A 238 6.53 -26.22 10.54
C GLU A 238 7.76 -25.45 10.06
N PRO A 239 8.68 -26.11 9.33
CA PRO A 239 9.76 -25.37 8.70
C PRO A 239 9.07 -24.25 7.92
N LYS A 240 9.48 -22.98 8.12
CA LYS A 240 9.00 -21.89 7.26
C LYS A 240 9.18 -22.38 5.84
N ALA A 241 8.09 -22.74 5.18
CA ALA A 241 8.15 -23.47 3.93
C ALA A 241 9.00 -22.63 2.98
N ASP A 242 9.98 -23.27 2.35
CA ASP A 242 10.86 -22.56 1.43
C ASP A 242 9.96 -21.82 0.41
N PRO A 243 10.08 -20.49 0.27
CA PRO A 243 9.27 -19.74 -0.68
C PRO A 243 9.33 -20.32 -2.09
N LEU A 244 10.47 -20.93 -2.46
CA LEU A 244 10.63 -21.65 -3.71
C LEU A 244 9.78 -22.91 -3.73
N GLU A 245 9.87 -23.77 -2.72
CA GLU A 245 9.08 -25.00 -2.60
C GLU A 245 7.57 -24.69 -2.60
N THR A 246 7.16 -23.64 -1.89
CA THR A 246 5.77 -23.18 -1.87
C THR A 246 5.29 -22.76 -3.26
N ALA A 247 6.11 -22.02 -4.01
CA ALA A 247 5.79 -21.61 -5.37
C ALA A 247 5.79 -22.79 -6.35
N GLN A 248 6.70 -23.76 -6.18
CA GLN A 248 6.72 -25.00 -6.96
C GLN A 248 5.44 -25.82 -6.75
N ASN A 249 5.04 -26.02 -5.49
CA ASN A 249 3.80 -26.72 -5.13
C ASN A 249 2.56 -26.00 -5.68
N PHE A 250 2.56 -24.67 -5.65
CA PHE A 250 1.48 -23.88 -6.24
C PHE A 250 1.38 -24.09 -7.75
N VAL A 251 2.48 -23.96 -8.49
CA VAL A 251 2.50 -24.17 -9.95
C VAL A 251 2.15 -25.62 -10.32
N ALA A 252 2.57 -26.59 -9.51
CA ALA A 252 2.19 -28.00 -9.69
C ALA A 252 0.68 -28.22 -9.53
N SER A 253 0.07 -27.52 -8.57
CA SER A 253 -1.38 -27.57 -8.31
C SER A 253 -2.19 -26.78 -9.35
N TYR A 254 -1.60 -25.71 -9.90
CA TYR A 254 -2.23 -24.81 -10.88
C TYR A 254 -1.34 -24.59 -12.12
N PRO A 255 -1.13 -25.62 -12.98
CA PRO A 255 -0.20 -25.51 -14.10
C PRO A 255 -0.56 -24.47 -15.17
N GLY A 256 -1.80 -23.98 -15.20
CA GLY A 256 -2.27 -22.96 -16.12
C GLY A 256 -2.09 -21.51 -15.63
N ASP A 257 -1.72 -21.32 -14.35
CA ASP A 257 -1.52 -19.99 -13.78
C ASP A 257 -0.17 -19.40 -14.22
N LEU A 258 -0.22 -18.49 -15.19
CA LEU A 258 0.97 -17.85 -15.75
C LEU A 258 1.58 -16.81 -14.80
N ASP A 259 0.80 -16.18 -13.93
CA ASP A 259 1.32 -15.24 -12.93
C ASP A 259 2.04 -15.99 -11.81
N GLY A 260 1.48 -17.13 -11.38
CA GLY A 260 2.13 -18.07 -10.45
C GLY A 260 3.46 -18.61 -11.00
N ARG A 261 3.49 -19.02 -12.28
CA ARG A 261 4.72 -19.44 -12.97
C ARG A 261 5.76 -18.34 -13.08
N TYR A 262 5.33 -17.11 -13.35
CA TYR A 262 6.24 -15.96 -13.42
C TYR A 262 6.91 -15.71 -12.07
N ARG A 263 6.14 -15.79 -10.98
CA ARG A 263 6.66 -15.70 -9.61
C ARG A 263 7.64 -16.83 -9.29
N LEU A 264 7.32 -18.06 -9.72
CA LEU A 264 8.23 -19.20 -9.57
C LEU A 264 9.55 -18.96 -10.34
N ALA A 265 9.48 -18.50 -11.59
CA ALA A 265 10.66 -18.19 -12.40
C ALA A 265 11.59 -17.15 -11.71
N GLN A 266 11.00 -16.11 -11.09
CA GLN A 266 11.76 -15.12 -10.32
C GLN A 266 12.45 -15.74 -9.10
N LEU A 267 11.79 -16.66 -8.39
CA LEU A 267 12.36 -17.35 -7.23
C LEU A 267 13.46 -18.33 -7.63
N LEU A 268 13.27 -19.06 -8.73
CA LEU A 268 14.28 -19.94 -9.32
C LEU A 268 15.54 -19.16 -9.71
N PHE A 269 15.39 -18.04 -10.41
CA PHE A 269 16.52 -17.17 -10.76
C PHE A 269 17.28 -16.65 -9.53
N LYS A 270 16.53 -16.23 -8.49
CA LYS A 270 17.09 -15.78 -7.21
C LYS A 270 17.83 -16.89 -6.45
N SER A 271 17.40 -18.14 -6.63
CA SER A 271 18.00 -19.35 -6.03
C SER A 271 19.09 -19.96 -6.91
N GLU A 272 19.51 -19.23 -7.94
CA GLU A 272 20.55 -19.63 -8.92
C GLU A 272 20.18 -20.84 -9.81
N GLN A 273 18.94 -21.31 -9.73
CA GLN A 273 18.34 -22.32 -10.60
C GLN A 273 17.93 -21.67 -11.92
N THR A 274 18.94 -21.26 -12.69
CA THR A 274 18.77 -20.43 -13.89
C THR A 274 18.14 -21.19 -15.06
N GLU A 275 18.33 -22.50 -15.18
CA GLU A 275 17.76 -23.29 -16.27
C GLU A 275 16.25 -23.49 -16.09
N GLU A 276 15.85 -23.82 -14.88
CA GLU A 276 14.46 -23.95 -14.45
C GLU A 276 13.74 -22.60 -14.56
N ALA A 277 14.40 -21.50 -14.16
CA ALA A 277 13.86 -20.16 -14.33
C ALA A 277 13.57 -19.83 -15.79
N ILE A 278 14.49 -20.17 -16.71
CA ILE A 278 14.29 -19.97 -18.15
C ILE A 278 13.07 -20.78 -18.65
N ALA A 279 12.94 -22.04 -18.22
CA ALA A 279 11.83 -22.89 -18.62
C ALA A 279 10.47 -22.31 -18.20
N GLU A 280 10.38 -21.80 -16.97
CA GLU A 280 9.16 -21.14 -16.49
C GLU A 280 8.90 -19.82 -17.22
N TYR A 281 9.91 -18.97 -17.43
CA TYR A 281 9.74 -17.73 -18.20
C TYR A 281 9.31 -17.97 -19.66
N GLN A 282 9.75 -19.07 -20.28
CA GLN A 282 9.29 -19.43 -21.63
C GLN A 282 7.77 -19.72 -21.66
N GLN A 283 7.21 -20.30 -20.59
CA GLN A 283 5.76 -20.54 -20.51
C GLN A 283 4.98 -19.23 -20.33
N THR A 284 5.52 -18.30 -19.53
CA THR A 284 4.83 -17.04 -19.19
C THR A 284 4.78 -16.06 -20.35
N GLN A 285 5.63 -16.21 -21.36
CA GLN A 285 5.58 -15.42 -22.60
C GLN A 285 4.25 -15.50 -23.36
N LYS A 286 3.44 -16.54 -23.10
CA LYS A 286 2.11 -16.72 -23.69
C LYS A 286 1.11 -15.65 -23.19
N ASN A 287 1.37 -15.03 -22.03
CA ASN A 287 0.56 -13.93 -21.52
C ASN A 287 1.13 -12.59 -22.06
N PRO A 288 0.37 -11.83 -22.88
CA PRO A 288 0.83 -10.56 -23.42
C PRO A 288 1.28 -9.56 -22.35
N LYS A 289 0.65 -9.57 -21.16
CA LYS A 289 1.00 -8.67 -20.05
C LYS A 289 2.35 -9.01 -19.41
N LEU A 290 2.74 -10.29 -19.43
CA LEU A 290 3.99 -10.77 -18.82
C LEU A 290 5.11 -10.96 -19.83
N ARG A 291 4.81 -10.87 -21.13
CA ARG A 291 5.71 -11.26 -22.22
C ARG A 291 7.05 -10.53 -22.15
N VAL A 292 7.02 -9.20 -22.16
CA VAL A 292 8.23 -8.36 -22.10
C VAL A 292 9.02 -8.62 -20.81
N SER A 293 8.34 -8.67 -19.66
CA SER A 293 8.97 -8.93 -18.36
C SER A 293 9.57 -10.34 -18.28
N SER A 294 9.04 -11.30 -19.02
CA SER A 294 9.56 -12.67 -19.13
C SER A 294 10.80 -12.73 -20.03
N LEU A 295 10.79 -11.99 -21.16
CA LEU A 295 11.97 -11.84 -22.03
C LEU A 295 13.15 -11.20 -21.27
N LEU A 296 12.88 -10.14 -20.50
CA LEU A 296 13.86 -9.50 -19.62
C LEU A 296 14.39 -10.47 -18.55
N GLY A 297 13.50 -11.26 -17.92
CA GLY A 297 13.87 -12.30 -16.97
C GLY A 297 14.78 -13.38 -17.57
N MET A 298 14.45 -13.86 -18.77
CA MET A 298 15.28 -14.82 -19.51
C MET A 298 16.65 -14.24 -19.87
N ALA A 299 16.70 -12.98 -20.32
CA ALA A 299 17.96 -12.33 -20.64
C ALA A 299 18.90 -12.26 -19.43
N ARG A 300 18.36 -11.96 -18.24
CA ARG A 300 19.12 -12.00 -16.98
C ARG A 300 19.64 -13.39 -16.65
N CYS A 301 18.83 -14.42 -16.87
CA CYS A 301 19.25 -15.81 -16.70
C CYS A 301 20.39 -16.17 -17.67
N PHE A 302 20.26 -15.82 -18.94
CA PHE A 302 21.29 -16.05 -19.95
C PHE A 302 22.59 -15.31 -19.64
N ARG A 303 22.52 -14.03 -19.24
CA ARG A 303 23.68 -13.24 -18.83
C ARG A 303 24.39 -13.86 -17.63
N LYS A 304 23.65 -14.34 -16.62
CA LYS A 304 24.22 -15.02 -15.45
C LYS A 304 24.95 -16.33 -15.82
N ARG A 305 24.50 -17.00 -16.89
CA ARG A 305 25.15 -18.20 -17.44
C ARG A 305 26.28 -17.91 -18.45
N GLY A 306 26.57 -16.64 -18.74
CA GLY A 306 27.55 -16.24 -19.75
C GLY A 306 27.09 -16.39 -21.20
N LEU A 307 25.80 -16.70 -21.43
CA LEU A 307 25.20 -16.84 -22.76
C LEU A 307 24.69 -15.48 -23.26
N ILE A 308 25.61 -14.52 -23.39
CA ILE A 308 25.27 -13.11 -23.57
C ILE A 308 24.61 -12.83 -24.94
N ASP A 309 24.96 -13.60 -25.97
CA ASP A 309 24.33 -13.55 -27.29
C ASP A 309 22.82 -13.85 -27.23
N LEU A 310 22.42 -14.86 -26.46
CA LEU A 310 21.02 -15.19 -26.23
C LEU A 310 20.30 -14.08 -25.43
N ALA A 311 20.99 -13.46 -24.46
CA ALA A 311 20.45 -12.33 -23.71
C ALA A 311 20.16 -11.13 -24.62
N VAL A 312 21.10 -10.79 -25.50
CA VAL A 312 20.93 -9.73 -26.52
C VAL A 312 19.73 -10.02 -27.42
N ALA A 313 19.57 -11.27 -27.86
CA ALA A 313 18.43 -11.66 -28.70
C ALA A 313 17.09 -11.44 -27.99
N GLN A 314 16.95 -11.88 -26.72
CA GLN A 314 15.71 -11.69 -25.95
C GLN A 314 15.41 -10.21 -25.69
N LEU A 315 16.43 -9.41 -25.34
CA LEU A 315 16.28 -7.98 -25.05
C LEU A 315 15.96 -7.18 -26.32
N SER A 316 16.53 -7.55 -27.47
CA SER A 316 16.20 -6.92 -28.75
C SER A 316 14.74 -7.15 -29.13
N THR A 317 14.22 -8.38 -28.92
CA THR A 317 12.79 -8.67 -29.09
C THR A 317 11.94 -7.83 -28.13
N ALA A 318 12.29 -7.82 -26.83
CA ALA A 318 11.56 -7.04 -25.82
C ALA A 318 11.52 -5.53 -26.16
N LYS A 319 12.65 -4.96 -26.61
CA LYS A 319 12.76 -3.55 -27.02
C LYS A 319 11.82 -3.21 -28.18
N SER A 320 11.69 -4.13 -29.15
CA SER A 320 10.84 -3.94 -30.33
C SER A 320 9.34 -4.02 -30.04
N GLU A 321 8.96 -4.72 -28.97
CA GLU A 321 7.55 -4.88 -28.57
C GLU A 321 7.04 -3.72 -27.71
N LEU A 322 7.93 -2.95 -27.09
CA LEU A 322 7.56 -1.80 -26.26
C LEU A 322 7.41 -0.51 -27.07
N SER A 323 6.26 0.16 -26.92
CA SER A 323 6.01 1.52 -27.43
C SER A 323 6.28 2.56 -26.35
N GLY A 324 6.65 3.79 -26.74
CA GLY A 324 7.07 4.82 -25.78
C GLY A 324 8.44 4.54 -25.15
N MET A 325 8.89 5.40 -24.23
CA MET A 325 10.10 5.21 -23.41
C MET A 325 9.73 5.21 -21.93
N ASP A 326 9.04 4.16 -21.48
CA ASP A 326 8.68 3.94 -20.08
C ASP A 326 9.83 3.29 -19.29
N ASP A 327 9.65 3.12 -17.98
CA ASP A 327 10.69 2.58 -17.10
C ASP A 327 11.09 1.14 -17.46
N LEU A 328 10.14 0.34 -17.92
CA LEU A 328 10.40 -1.01 -18.38
C LEU A 328 11.26 -1.02 -19.64
N LYS A 329 10.99 -0.13 -20.61
CA LYS A 329 11.81 -0.02 -21.82
C LYS A 329 13.20 0.53 -21.53
N LYS A 330 13.32 1.52 -20.64
CA LYS A 330 14.62 2.00 -20.16
C LYS A 330 15.41 0.84 -19.53
N GLU A 331 14.78 -0.02 -18.74
CA GLU A 331 15.43 -1.19 -18.16
C GLU A 331 15.88 -2.22 -19.22
N VAL A 332 15.05 -2.52 -20.21
CA VAL A 332 15.40 -3.42 -21.32
C VAL A 332 16.58 -2.88 -22.13
N ILE A 333 16.54 -1.59 -22.49
CA ILE A 333 17.61 -0.92 -23.26
C ILE A 333 18.90 -0.88 -22.45
N TYR A 334 18.81 -0.64 -21.14
CA TYR A 334 19.99 -0.58 -20.27
C TYR A 334 20.67 -1.94 -20.17
N GLU A 335 19.91 -3.02 -19.94
CA GLU A 335 20.45 -4.38 -19.89
C GLU A 335 21.02 -4.79 -21.25
N LEU A 336 20.43 -4.34 -22.36
CA LEU A 336 20.93 -4.58 -23.71
C LEU A 336 22.28 -3.89 -23.91
N GLY A 337 22.41 -2.62 -23.49
CA GLY A 337 23.67 -1.89 -23.48
C GLY A 337 24.75 -2.60 -22.69
N CYS A 338 24.43 -3.08 -21.48
CA CYS A 338 25.36 -3.86 -20.64
C CYS A 338 25.78 -5.18 -21.30
N CYS A 339 24.86 -5.88 -21.97
CA CYS A 339 25.18 -7.09 -22.72
C CYS A 339 26.12 -6.80 -23.89
N ASN A 340 25.89 -5.70 -24.62
CA ASN A 340 26.75 -5.28 -25.73
C ASN A 340 28.15 -4.86 -25.24
N GLU A 341 28.28 -4.17 -24.10
CA GLU A 341 29.59 -3.91 -23.47
C GLU A 341 30.33 -5.21 -23.14
N SER A 342 29.60 -6.21 -22.61
CA SER A 342 30.18 -7.51 -22.26
C SER A 342 30.61 -8.33 -23.48
N LEU A 343 30.09 -8.01 -24.66
CA LEU A 343 30.50 -8.57 -25.96
C LEU A 343 31.54 -7.70 -26.69
N GLU A 344 32.11 -6.69 -26.01
CA GLU A 344 33.06 -5.72 -26.58
C GLU A 344 32.51 -4.90 -27.76
N LYS A 345 31.18 -4.82 -27.88
CA LYS A 345 30.49 -4.06 -28.93
C LYS A 345 30.18 -2.65 -28.46
N GLN A 346 31.24 -1.86 -28.23
CA GLN A 346 31.15 -0.56 -27.58
C GLN A 346 30.22 0.43 -28.30
N GLU A 347 30.23 0.45 -29.64
CA GLU A 347 29.37 1.33 -30.45
C GLU A 347 27.88 0.99 -30.31
N GLU A 348 27.56 -0.29 -30.24
CA GLU A 348 26.18 -0.75 -30.05
C GLU A 348 25.72 -0.42 -28.62
N ALA A 349 26.57 -0.66 -27.63
CA ALA A 349 26.28 -0.32 -26.24
C ALA A 349 26.03 1.17 -26.02
N ILE A 350 26.90 2.04 -26.55
CA ILE A 350 26.74 3.48 -26.36
C ILE A 350 25.50 4.01 -27.06
N THR A 351 25.10 3.41 -28.18
CA THR A 351 23.85 3.75 -28.86
C THR A 351 22.64 3.49 -27.96
N GLU A 352 22.62 2.36 -27.26
CA GLU A 352 21.56 2.02 -26.31
C GLU A 352 21.54 2.99 -25.11
N PHE A 353 22.71 3.29 -24.52
CA PHE A 353 22.78 4.24 -23.40
C PHE A 353 22.41 5.67 -23.80
N LYS A 354 22.73 6.12 -25.02
CA LYS A 354 22.34 7.45 -25.53
C LYS A 354 20.82 7.58 -25.65
N ALA A 355 20.14 6.50 -26.02
CA ALA A 355 18.68 6.48 -26.09
C ALA A 355 18.06 6.75 -24.72
N ILE A 356 18.59 6.13 -23.66
CA ILE A 356 18.13 6.41 -22.29
C ILE A 356 18.52 7.81 -21.85
N TYR A 357 19.78 8.21 -22.04
CA TYR A 357 20.31 9.51 -21.60
C TYR A 357 19.50 10.70 -22.13
N THR A 358 19.02 10.60 -23.37
CA THR A 358 18.22 11.66 -24.03
C THR A 358 16.87 11.87 -23.34
N GLU A 359 16.29 10.80 -22.80
CA GLU A 359 14.96 10.80 -22.18
C GLU A 359 15.05 10.97 -20.65
N ASP A 360 16.03 10.33 -20.02
CA ASP A 360 16.25 10.31 -18.58
C ASP A 360 17.75 10.21 -18.25
N ILE A 361 18.36 11.36 -17.99
CA ILE A 361 19.76 11.48 -17.57
C ILE A 361 20.03 10.82 -16.20
N GLY A 362 19.01 10.72 -15.34
CA GLY A 362 19.12 10.21 -13.98
C GLY A 362 19.04 8.69 -13.86
N PHE A 363 18.72 7.99 -14.95
CA PHE A 363 18.54 6.55 -14.95
C PHE A 363 19.85 5.81 -14.69
N ARG A 364 19.97 5.18 -13.51
CA ARG A 364 21.14 4.42 -13.04
C ARG A 364 22.48 5.16 -13.23
N ASP A 365 23.43 4.56 -13.93
CA ASP A 365 24.76 5.11 -14.20
C ASP A 365 24.95 5.53 -15.68
N VAL A 366 23.85 5.69 -16.43
CA VAL A 366 23.88 6.03 -17.87
C VAL A 366 24.67 7.30 -18.12
N ALA A 367 24.45 8.36 -17.34
CA ALA A 367 25.21 9.60 -17.48
C ALA A 367 26.72 9.40 -17.32
N LYS A 368 27.14 8.53 -16.38
CA LYS A 368 28.55 8.20 -16.19
C LYS A 368 29.12 7.48 -17.41
N LYS A 369 28.40 6.49 -17.94
CA LYS A 369 28.81 5.72 -19.13
C LYS A 369 28.96 6.61 -20.37
N ILE A 370 28.01 7.53 -20.58
CA ILE A 370 28.09 8.51 -21.68
C ILE A 370 29.31 9.43 -21.52
N ASN A 371 29.49 10.02 -20.34
CA ASN A 371 30.61 10.93 -20.09
C ASN A 371 31.97 10.24 -20.28
N GLN A 372 32.11 8.98 -19.87
CA GLN A 372 33.33 8.21 -20.07
C GLN A 372 33.64 7.97 -21.55
N HIS A 373 32.63 7.71 -22.38
CA HIS A 373 32.81 7.53 -23.82
C HIS A 373 33.27 8.81 -24.52
N TYR A 374 32.75 9.99 -24.14
CA TYR A 374 33.18 11.28 -24.72
C TYR A 374 34.50 11.82 -24.13
N ALA A 375 34.96 11.26 -23.00
CA ALA A 375 36.24 11.60 -22.38
C ALA A 375 37.41 10.72 -22.87
N SER A 376 37.12 9.67 -23.63
CA SER A 376 38.08 8.78 -24.28
C SER A 376 38.32 9.23 -25.71
#